data_AF-A0A0N0J5C2-F1
#
_entry.id   AF-A0A0N0J5C2-F1
#
_cell.length_a   1.000
_cell.length_b   1.000
_cell.length_c   1.000
_cell.angle_alpha   90.00
_cell.angle_beta   90.00
_cell.angle_gamma   90.00
#
_symmetry.space_group_name_H-M   'P 1'
#
loop_
_entity.id
_entity.type
_entity.pdbx_description
1 polymer ?
#
loop_
_entity_poly.entity_id
_entity_poly.type
_entity_poly.pdbx_seq_one_letter_code
_entity_poly.pdbx_strand_id
1 'polypeptide(L)'
;MLRTALPEYDPDLIDEIDKWLQDEETRQDVVEQMNLVYEPFEGHQSRLGHYYRHLYQTVRYVQRQTLEIDHYDYVKTVRAQLSTHEQALLLLNSLCPIGQRWWSDGLMIDFKMVKNLPRNFINPQNQIDLSQVFPKGYFEWEELGAA
;
A
#
# COMPACT_ATOMS: atom_id res chain seq x y z
N MET A 1 1.52 18.71 1.34
CA MET A 1 0.91 17.43 1.77
C MET A 1 0.65 17.42 3.28
N LEU A 2 1.56 18.01 4.07
CA LEU A 2 1.46 18.10 5.53
C LEU A 2 0.23 18.87 6.02
N ARG A 3 -0.11 20.03 5.43
CA ARG A 3 -1.33 20.79 5.78
C ARG A 3 -2.61 19.94 5.77
N THR A 4 -2.75 19.03 4.80
CA THR A 4 -3.92 18.15 4.70
C THR A 4 -3.88 17.03 5.74
N ALA A 5 -2.68 16.55 6.09
CA ALA A 5 -2.49 15.47 7.05
C ALA A 5 -2.54 15.94 8.51
N LEU A 6 -2.22 17.21 8.77
CA LEU A 6 -2.12 17.81 10.10
C LEU A 6 -3.03 19.05 10.23
N PRO A 7 -4.35 18.91 10.00
CA PRO A 7 -5.27 20.05 9.94
C PRO A 7 -5.49 20.73 11.30
N GLU A 8 -5.17 20.06 12.40
CA GLU A 8 -5.34 20.57 13.77
C GLU A 8 -4.20 21.47 14.25
N TYR A 9 -3.11 21.54 13.48
CA TYR A 9 -1.90 22.30 13.84
C TYR A 9 -1.87 23.67 13.14
N ASP A 10 -1.10 24.59 13.73
CA ASP A 10 -0.93 25.95 13.19
C ASP A 10 -0.40 25.90 11.74
N PRO A 11 -1.14 26.43 10.76
CA PRO A 11 -0.74 26.40 9.35
C PRO A 11 0.60 27.06 9.08
N ASP A 12 0.95 28.12 9.80
CA ASP A 12 2.20 28.85 9.58
C ASP A 12 3.39 28.01 10.05
N LEU A 13 3.26 27.34 11.20
CA LEU A 13 4.24 26.37 11.69
C LEU A 13 4.41 25.20 10.70
N ILE A 14 3.30 24.67 10.18
CA ILE A 14 3.35 23.55 9.22
C ILE A 14 4.08 23.97 7.94
N ASP A 15 3.88 25.20 7.46
CA ASP A 15 4.58 25.72 6.29
C ASP A 15 6.07 25.95 6.54
N GLU A 16 6.43 26.45 7.73
CA GLU A 16 7.84 26.58 8.13
C GLU A 16 8.53 25.21 8.15
N ILE A 17 7.88 24.18 8.68
CA ILE A 17 8.38 22.81 8.68
C ILE A 17 8.49 22.26 7.24
N ASP A 18 7.47 22.44 6.40
CA ASP A 18 7.49 21.94 5.02
C ASP A 18 8.63 22.61 4.23
N LYS A 19 8.85 23.92 4.44
CA LYS A 19 9.96 24.65 3.85
C LYS A 19 11.32 24.14 4.35
N TRP A 20 11.45 23.87 5.64
CA TRP A 20 12.67 23.31 6.22
C TRP A 20 12.98 21.92 5.67
N LEU A 21 11.97 21.05 5.53
CA LEU A 21 12.13 19.71 4.97
C LEU A 21 12.55 19.70 3.50
N GLN A 22 12.17 20.73 2.74
CA GLN A 22 12.46 20.88 1.32
C GLN A 22 13.74 21.67 1.03
N ASP A 23 14.40 22.19 2.06
CA ASP A 23 15.63 22.97 1.92
C ASP A 23 16.84 22.06 1.64
N GLU A 24 17.57 22.35 0.55
CA GLU A 24 18.67 21.49 0.09
C GLU A 24 19.87 21.49 1.03
N GLU A 25 20.20 22.62 1.65
CA GLU A 25 21.29 22.72 2.63
C GLU A 25 20.96 21.88 3.87
N THR A 26 19.75 22.02 4.40
CA THR A 26 19.23 21.18 5.49
C THR A 26 19.30 19.69 5.16
N ARG A 27 18.94 19.30 3.94
CA ARG A 27 18.97 17.89 3.52
C ARG A 27 20.39 17.36 3.44
N GLN A 28 21.33 18.13 2.91
CA GLN A 28 22.75 17.77 2.85
C GLN A 28 23.34 17.62 4.26
N ASP A 29 23.06 18.58 5.14
CA ASP A 29 23.50 18.53 6.54
C ASP A 29 23.01 17.26 7.25
N VAL A 30 21.74 16.88 7.07
CA VAL A 30 21.18 15.66 7.65
C VAL A 30 21.85 14.41 7.09
N VAL A 31 22.12 14.37 5.77
CA VAL A 31 22.84 13.26 5.13
C VAL A 31 24.23 13.09 5.73
N GLU A 32 24.98 14.18 5.91
CA GLU A 32 26.33 14.14 6.47
C GLU A 32 26.33 13.75 7.95
N GLN A 33 25.47 14.39 8.76
CA GLN A 33 25.40 14.16 10.20
C GLN A 33 24.96 12.73 10.56
N MET A 34 24.02 12.18 9.78
CA MET A 34 23.47 10.84 10.02
C MET A 34 24.11 9.75 9.15
N ASN A 35 25.08 10.11 8.28
CA ASN A 35 25.73 9.21 7.32
C ASN A 35 24.72 8.41 6.47
N LEU A 36 23.74 9.10 5.91
CA LEU A 36 22.67 8.47 5.11
C LEU A 36 23.17 8.15 3.70
N VAL A 37 22.72 7.01 3.16
CA VAL A 37 22.99 6.60 1.77
C VAL A 37 21.84 6.93 0.81
N TYR A 38 20.88 7.74 1.28
CA TYR A 38 19.67 8.11 0.56
C TYR A 38 19.26 9.54 0.89
N GLU A 39 18.42 10.12 0.04
CA GLU A 39 17.90 11.47 0.24
C GLU A 39 16.83 11.50 1.35
N PRO A 40 17.03 12.30 2.41
CA PRO A 40 16.08 12.37 3.51
C PRO A 40 14.76 13.06 3.09
N PHE A 41 13.71 12.77 3.85
CA PHE A 41 12.38 13.38 3.73
C PHE A 41 11.60 13.09 2.43
N GLU A 42 12.17 12.37 1.45
CA GLU A 42 11.43 11.87 0.27
C GLU A 42 10.59 10.61 0.55
N GLY A 43 10.92 9.90 1.64
CA GLY A 43 10.35 8.60 1.94
C GLY A 43 10.61 7.59 0.82
N HIS A 44 9.59 6.78 0.47
CA HIS A 44 9.67 5.79 -0.60
C HIS A 44 8.65 6.01 -1.71
N GLN A 45 8.12 7.23 -1.85
CA GLN A 45 7.03 7.54 -2.77
C GLN A 45 7.42 7.24 -4.23
N SER A 46 8.63 7.63 -4.65
CA SER A 46 9.13 7.40 -6.01
C SER A 46 9.24 5.91 -6.36
N ARG A 47 9.69 5.08 -5.40
CA ARG A 47 9.87 3.63 -5.60
C ARG A 47 8.55 2.87 -5.50
N LEU A 48 7.81 3.07 -4.41
CA LEU A 48 6.55 2.36 -4.15
C LEU A 48 5.43 2.79 -5.10
N GLY A 49 5.38 4.07 -5.47
CA GLY A 49 4.41 4.57 -6.43
C GLY A 49 4.54 3.91 -7.80
N HIS A 50 5.78 3.69 -8.28
CA HIS A 50 6.04 2.98 -9.54
C HIS A 50 5.66 1.50 -9.43
N TYR A 51 6.08 0.86 -8.35
CA TYR A 51 5.78 -0.55 -8.09
C TYR A 51 4.26 -0.83 -8.09
N TYR A 52 3.47 -0.09 -7.31
CA TYR A 52 2.03 -0.32 -7.22
C TYR A 52 1.27 0.06 -8.48
N ARG A 53 1.73 1.08 -9.22
CA ARG A 53 1.14 1.44 -10.51
C ARG A 53 1.35 0.33 -11.53
N HIS A 54 2.56 -0.24 -11.59
CA HIS A 54 2.86 -1.37 -12.46
C HIS A 54 2.04 -2.60 -12.05
N LEU A 55 2.02 -2.95 -10.76
CA LEU A 55 1.25 -4.07 -10.23
C LEU A 55 -0.25 -3.93 -10.57
N TYR A 56 -0.84 -2.75 -10.36
CA TYR A 56 -2.22 -2.47 -10.74
C TYR A 56 -2.46 -2.66 -12.23
N GLN A 57 -1.58 -2.12 -13.09
CA GLN A 57 -1.70 -2.24 -14.53
C GLN A 57 -1.61 -3.70 -14.98
N THR A 58 -0.71 -4.50 -14.41
CA THR A 58 -0.58 -5.93 -14.70
C THR A 58 -1.87 -6.69 -14.35
N VAL A 59 -2.38 -6.51 -13.13
CA VAL A 59 -3.60 -7.20 -12.68
C VAL A 59 -4.83 -6.75 -13.48
N ARG A 60 -4.96 -5.44 -13.72
CA ARG A 60 -6.06 -4.88 -14.53
C ARG A 60 -5.99 -5.31 -15.99
N TYR A 61 -4.78 -5.50 -16.53
CA TYR A 61 -4.60 -6.03 -17.87
C TYR A 61 -5.13 -7.47 -17.97
N VAL A 62 -4.79 -8.33 -17.01
CA VAL A 62 -5.30 -9.71 -16.95
C VAL A 62 -6.83 -9.72 -16.85
N GLN A 63 -7.41 -8.93 -15.93
CA GLN A 63 -8.87 -8.85 -15.76
C GLN A 63 -9.62 -8.45 -17.04
N ARG A 64 -8.99 -7.65 -17.92
CA ARG A 64 -9.61 -7.13 -19.15
C ARG A 64 -9.41 -8.02 -20.37
N GLN A 65 -8.66 -9.11 -20.26
CA GLN A 65 -8.50 -10.01 -21.40
C GLN A 65 -9.81 -10.73 -21.71
N THR A 66 -10.07 -10.95 -23.00
CA THR A 66 -11.23 -11.72 -23.48
C THR A 66 -10.86 -13.16 -23.81
N LEU A 67 -9.64 -13.57 -23.47
CA LEU A 67 -9.17 -14.94 -23.66
C LEU A 67 -9.92 -15.85 -22.68
N GLU A 68 -10.28 -17.05 -23.12
CA GLU A 68 -10.88 -18.07 -22.24
C GLU A 68 -9.78 -18.72 -21.37
N ILE A 69 -9.28 -17.95 -20.41
CA ILE A 69 -8.30 -18.37 -19.41
C ILE A 69 -8.85 -18.14 -18.02
N ASP A 70 -8.32 -18.87 -17.04
CA ASP A 70 -8.60 -18.59 -15.64
C ASP A 70 -7.82 -17.36 -15.17
N HIS A 71 -8.43 -16.18 -15.30
CA HIS A 71 -7.84 -14.92 -14.83
C HIS A 71 -7.43 -14.97 -13.36
N TYR A 72 -8.17 -15.71 -12.52
CA TYR A 72 -7.86 -15.82 -11.10
C TYR A 72 -6.52 -16.51 -10.88
N ASP A 73 -6.28 -17.63 -11.58
CA ASP A 73 -5.02 -18.38 -11.45
C ASP A 73 -3.81 -17.62 -12.00
N TYR A 74 -3.98 -16.82 -13.06
CA TYR A 74 -2.93 -15.92 -13.53
C TYR A 74 -2.59 -14.83 -12.51
N VAL A 75 -3.59 -14.15 -11.96
CA VAL A 75 -3.34 -13.12 -10.93
C VAL A 75 -2.83 -13.75 -9.64
N LYS A 76 -3.23 -14.98 -9.30
CA LYS A 76 -2.66 -15.74 -8.18
C LYS A 76 -1.15 -15.95 -8.36
N THR A 77 -0.67 -16.18 -9.58
CA THR A 77 0.77 -16.25 -9.88
C THR A 77 1.46 -14.92 -9.62
N VAL A 78 0.85 -13.80 -10.01
CA VAL A 78 1.35 -12.45 -9.69
C VAL A 78 1.36 -12.20 -8.18
N ARG A 79 0.27 -12.53 -7.48
CA ARG A 79 0.16 -12.41 -6.02
C ARG A 79 1.21 -13.24 -5.29
N ALA A 80 1.56 -14.42 -5.80
CA ALA A 80 2.59 -15.27 -5.21
C ALA A 80 4.00 -14.65 -5.19
N GLN A 81 4.24 -13.61 -6.01
CA GLN A 81 5.48 -12.83 -5.95
C GLN A 81 5.51 -11.84 -4.77
N LEU A 82 4.34 -11.50 -4.21
CA LEU A 82 4.21 -10.55 -3.12
C LEU A 82 4.44 -11.26 -1.78
N SER A 83 5.47 -10.84 -1.06
CA SER A 83 5.65 -11.17 0.35
C SER A 83 4.45 -10.68 1.18
N THR A 84 4.29 -11.24 2.38
CA THR A 84 3.28 -10.78 3.33
C THR A 84 3.37 -9.27 3.60
N HIS A 85 4.59 -8.73 3.70
CA HIS A 85 4.81 -7.30 3.91
C HIS A 85 4.38 -6.48 2.70
N GLU A 86 4.65 -6.94 1.47
CA GLU A 86 4.18 -6.27 0.26
C GLU A 86 2.66 -6.33 0.11
N GLN A 87 2.01 -7.41 0.53
CA GLN A 87 0.54 -7.47 0.59
C GLN A 87 -0.02 -6.47 1.61
N ALA A 88 0.64 -6.30 2.76
CA ALA A 88 0.22 -5.31 3.75
C ALA A 88 0.39 -3.87 3.24
N LEU A 89 1.53 -3.58 2.58
CA LEU A 89 1.76 -2.28 1.97
C LEU A 89 0.82 -2.01 0.78
N LEU A 90 0.47 -3.04 0.00
CA LEU A 90 -0.55 -2.95 -1.04
C LEU A 90 -1.91 -2.59 -0.44
N LEU A 91 -2.29 -3.24 0.68
CA LEU A 91 -3.52 -2.90 1.39
C LEU A 91 -3.51 -1.43 1.83
N LEU A 92 -2.45 -0.96 2.50
CA LEU A 92 -2.34 0.44 2.92
C LEU A 92 -2.43 1.39 1.71
N ASN A 93 -1.70 1.10 0.63
CA ASN A 93 -1.76 1.89 -0.59
C ASN A 93 -3.17 1.95 -1.18
N SER A 94 -3.88 0.82 -1.19
CA SER A 94 -5.24 0.71 -1.73
C SER A 94 -6.28 1.52 -0.95
N LEU A 95 -6.04 1.76 0.35
CA LEU A 95 -6.91 2.56 1.22
C LEU A 95 -6.67 4.07 1.05
N CYS A 96 -5.54 4.46 0.46
CA CYS A 96 -5.29 5.85 0.09
C CYS A 96 -6.09 6.24 -1.17
N PRO A 97 -6.41 7.53 -1.37
CA PRO A 97 -7.11 8.01 -2.57
C PRO A 97 -6.45 7.57 -3.89
N ILE A 98 -5.10 7.53 -3.92
CA ILE A 98 -4.33 7.11 -5.11
C ILE A 98 -4.52 5.63 -5.47
N GLY A 99 -4.85 4.78 -4.49
CA GLY A 99 -5.04 3.34 -4.65
C GLY A 99 -6.50 2.90 -4.73
N GLN A 100 -7.46 3.83 -4.63
CA GLN A 100 -8.89 3.53 -4.58
C GLN A 100 -9.38 2.67 -5.76
N ARG A 101 -8.72 2.75 -6.91
CA ARG A 101 -9.04 1.95 -8.10
C ARG A 101 -8.92 0.44 -7.88
N TRP A 102 -8.08 -0.01 -6.96
CA TRP A 102 -8.02 -1.43 -6.56
C TRP A 102 -9.37 -1.95 -6.07
N TRP A 103 -10.15 -1.10 -5.40
CA TRP A 103 -11.46 -1.42 -4.86
C TRP A 103 -12.56 -1.22 -5.90
N SER A 104 -12.58 -0.05 -6.55
CA SER A 104 -13.66 0.28 -7.51
C SER A 104 -13.66 -0.61 -8.75
N ASP A 105 -12.50 -1.14 -9.15
CA ASP A 105 -12.37 -2.10 -10.26
C ASP A 105 -12.56 -3.56 -9.82
N GLY A 106 -12.87 -3.83 -8.54
CA GLY A 106 -13.06 -5.18 -7.99
C GLY A 106 -11.76 -5.96 -7.73
N LEU A 107 -10.60 -5.48 -8.19
CA LEU A 107 -9.33 -6.22 -8.19
C LEU A 107 -8.92 -6.77 -6.83
N MET A 108 -9.10 -5.99 -5.77
CA MET A 108 -8.72 -6.37 -4.41
C MET A 108 -9.49 -7.60 -3.92
N ILE A 109 -10.77 -7.69 -4.28
CA ILE A 109 -11.69 -8.75 -3.86
C ILE A 109 -11.65 -9.92 -4.84
N ASP A 110 -11.88 -9.65 -6.13
CA ASP A 110 -11.99 -10.65 -7.20
C ASP A 110 -10.77 -11.57 -7.25
N PHE A 111 -9.57 -10.98 -7.12
CA PHE A 111 -8.32 -11.70 -7.18
C PHE A 111 -7.71 -12.00 -5.82
N LYS A 112 -8.43 -11.71 -4.73
CA LYS A 112 -7.97 -11.83 -3.33
C LYS A 112 -6.51 -11.39 -3.13
N MET A 113 -6.15 -10.17 -3.54
CA MET A 113 -4.77 -9.70 -3.64
C MET A 113 -3.98 -9.74 -2.32
N VAL A 114 -4.64 -9.69 -1.17
CA VAL A 114 -4.00 -9.72 0.15
C VAL A 114 -4.37 -10.96 0.98
N LYS A 115 -4.76 -12.05 0.30
CA LYS A 115 -5.20 -13.31 0.91
C LYS A 115 -4.20 -13.93 1.89
N ASN A 116 -2.89 -13.71 1.69
CA ASN A 116 -1.83 -14.34 2.48
C ASN A 116 -1.44 -13.55 3.74
N LEU A 117 -2.15 -12.47 4.07
CA LEU A 117 -1.93 -11.76 5.33
C LEU A 117 -2.27 -12.68 6.53
N PRO A 118 -1.31 -12.97 7.43
CA PRO A 118 -1.55 -13.78 8.61
C PRO A 118 -2.57 -13.13 9.53
N ARG A 119 -3.22 -13.96 10.34
CA ARG A 119 -4.09 -13.48 11.42
C ARG A 119 -3.28 -12.56 12.34
N ASN A 120 -3.85 -11.41 12.67
CA ASN A 120 -3.25 -10.37 13.53
C ASN A 120 -1.96 -9.71 12.98
N PHE A 121 -1.64 -9.87 11.68
CA PHE A 121 -0.51 -9.13 11.07
C PHE A 121 -0.73 -7.61 11.18
N ILE A 122 -1.98 -7.18 10.99
CA ILE A 122 -2.45 -5.84 11.31
C ILE A 122 -3.31 -5.96 12.57
N ASN A 123 -2.99 -5.17 13.58
CA ASN A 123 -3.63 -5.28 14.88
C ASN A 123 -5.03 -4.64 14.83
N PRO A 124 -6.12 -5.42 15.03
CA PRO A 124 -7.47 -4.89 14.89
C PRO A 124 -7.89 -3.93 16.01
N GLN A 125 -7.20 -3.92 17.16
CA GLN A 125 -7.54 -3.03 18.28
C GLN A 125 -7.08 -1.59 18.06
N ASN A 126 -5.96 -1.37 17.37
CA ASN A 126 -5.36 -0.03 17.22
C ASN A 126 -5.01 0.34 15.78
N GLN A 127 -5.18 -0.56 14.82
CA GLN A 127 -4.96 -0.30 13.39
C GLN A 127 -6.26 -0.56 12.61
N ILE A 128 -6.31 -1.63 11.82
CA ILE A 128 -7.44 -1.93 10.92
C ILE A 128 -7.95 -3.32 11.25
N ASP A 129 -9.26 -3.42 11.51
CA ASP A 129 -9.95 -4.70 11.59
C ASP A 129 -10.25 -5.23 10.19
N LEU A 130 -9.41 -6.16 9.71
CA LEU A 130 -9.53 -6.77 8.39
C LEU A 130 -10.86 -7.52 8.17
N SER A 131 -11.52 -7.97 9.24
CA SER A 131 -12.81 -8.65 9.15
C SER A 131 -13.96 -7.71 8.78
N GLN A 132 -13.78 -6.40 9.00
CA GLN A 132 -14.74 -5.36 8.57
C GLN A 132 -14.49 -4.90 7.13
N VAL A 133 -13.29 -5.13 6.62
CA VAL A 133 -12.86 -4.67 5.29
C VAL A 133 -13.09 -5.75 4.23
N PHE A 134 -12.90 -7.01 4.57
CA PHE A 134 -12.96 -8.14 3.65
C PHE A 134 -14.12 -9.08 3.98
N PRO A 135 -14.72 -9.74 2.96
CA PRO A 135 -15.76 -10.72 3.19
C PRO A 135 -15.21 -11.97 3.89
N LYS A 136 -16.08 -12.68 4.62
CA LYS A 136 -15.74 -13.96 5.26
C LYS A 136 -15.19 -14.97 4.24
N GLY A 137 -14.10 -15.64 4.60
CA GLY A 137 -13.43 -16.63 3.74
C GLY A 137 -12.51 -16.00 2.68
N TYR A 138 -12.08 -14.76 2.91
CA TYR A 138 -11.11 -14.10 2.06
C TYR A 138 -9.68 -14.60 2.36
N PHE A 139 -9.34 -14.71 3.64
CA PHE A 139 -7.99 -15.01 4.09
C PHE A 139 -7.75 -16.52 4.26
N GLU A 140 -6.49 -16.95 4.08
CA GLU A 140 -6.11 -18.37 4.22
C GLU A 140 -6.38 -18.94 5.61
N TRP A 141 -6.18 -18.14 6.65
CA TRP A 141 -6.41 -18.57 8.04
C TRP A 141 -7.90 -18.75 8.37
N GLU A 142 -8.82 -18.20 7.58
CA GLU A 142 -10.26 -18.49 7.71
C GLU A 142 -10.62 -19.86 7.11
N GLU A 143 -9.88 -20.30 6.09
CA GLU A 143 -10.06 -21.60 5.45
C GLU A 143 -9.48 -22.72 6.34
N LEU A 144 -8.34 -22.47 7.00
CA LEU A 144 -7.68 -23.45 7.88
C LEU A 144 -8.36 -23.64 9.24
N GLY A 145 -9.09 -22.64 9.73
CA GLY A 145 -9.82 -22.71 11.00
C GLY A 145 -11.20 -23.37 10.92
N ALA A 146 -11.63 -23.77 9.72
CA ALA A 146 -12.91 -24.46 9.46
C ALA A 146 -12.78 -25.99 9.38
N ALA A 147 -11.58 -26.53 9.65
CA ALA A 147 -11.26 -27.96 9.70
C ALA A 147 -11.18 -28.49 11.14
#